data_AF-A0A8D9EI51-F1
#
_entry.id   AF-A0A8D9EI51-F1
#
_cell.length_a   1.000
_cell.length_b   1.000
_cell.length_c   1.000
_cell.angle_alpha   90.00
_cell.angle_beta   90.00
_cell.angle_gamma   90.00
#
_symmetry.space_group_name_H-M   'P 1'
#
loop_
_entity.id
_entity.type
_entity.pdbx_description
1 polymer ?
#
loop_
_entity_poly.entity_id
_entity_poly.type
_entity_poly.pdbx_seq_one_letter_code
_entity_poly.pdbx_strand_id
1 'polypeptide(L)'
;MWEERSCRQVRQWQHWGSGCYEYKCQSGRLHIIVANHTYTCYSPLQEISVRILSNGWLHKGAIVCPPCEHLCQDYFKANGEYCKQPLSKIPSSESYHRDTLKCGAVGLSGLNSLMLATLISMVVLYCDGA
;
A
#
# COMPACT_ATOMS: atom_id res chain seq x y z
N MET A 1 -6.67 -4.95 9.54
CA MET A 1 -5.35 -4.62 10.12
C MET A 1 -4.52 -3.92 9.05
N TRP A 2 -3.85 -2.81 9.40
CA TRP A 2 -2.97 -2.09 8.46
C TRP A 2 -1.51 -2.48 8.68
N GLU A 3 -0.76 -2.56 7.60
CA GLU A 3 0.63 -3.00 7.59
C GLU A 3 1.47 -2.12 6.66
N GLU A 4 2.67 -1.74 7.10
CA GLU A 4 3.66 -1.06 6.27
C GLU A 4 4.86 -1.98 6.08
N ARG A 5 5.27 -2.20 4.83
CA ARG A 5 6.44 -3.03 4.49
C ARG A 5 7.49 -2.22 3.74
N SER A 6 8.73 -2.30 4.17
CA SER A 6 9.90 -1.99 3.34
C SER A 6 10.69 -3.27 3.11
N CYS A 7 11.75 -3.21 2.30
CA CYS A 7 12.60 -4.39 2.06
C CYS A 7 13.39 -4.85 3.29
N ARG A 8 13.44 -4.04 4.36
CA ARG A 8 14.21 -4.34 5.57
C ARG A 8 13.35 -4.46 6.82
N GLN A 9 12.13 -3.93 6.82
CA GLN A 9 11.31 -3.81 8.02
C GLN A 9 9.82 -3.94 7.70
N VAL A 10 9.08 -4.52 8.63
CA VAL A 10 7.61 -4.60 8.63
C VAL A 10 7.08 -3.90 9.88
N ARG A 11 6.01 -3.11 9.73
CA ARG A 11 5.30 -2.45 10.83
C ARG A 11 3.83 -2.80 10.75
N GLN A 12 3.24 -3.11 11.90
CA GLN A 12 1.86 -3.52 12.02
C GLN A 12 1.13 -2.57 12.96
N TRP A 13 0.01 -2.04 12.50
CA TRP A 13 -0.80 -1.10 13.28
C TRP A 13 -2.03 -1.83 13.81
N GLN A 14 -2.18 -1.88 15.14
CA GLN A 14 -3.34 -2.53 15.79
C GLN A 14 -4.63 -1.71 15.63
N HIS A 15 -4.52 -0.45 15.24
CA HIS A 15 -5.65 0.45 15.09
C HIS A 15 -6.13 0.41 13.65
N TRP A 16 -7.45 0.39 13.49
CA TRP A 16 -8.16 0.20 12.23
C TRP A 16 -8.19 1.54 11.49
N GLY A 17 -7.32 1.69 10.50
CA GLY A 17 -7.25 2.90 9.66
C GLY A 17 -6.04 3.74 10.04
N SER A 18 -4.99 3.65 9.23
CA SER A 18 -3.78 4.46 9.39
C SER A 18 -3.98 5.94 8.98
N GLY A 19 -5.16 6.53 9.20
CA GLY A 19 -5.40 7.96 9.00
C GLY A 19 -6.81 8.36 8.55
N CYS A 20 -7.03 9.67 8.47
CA CYS A 20 -8.18 10.28 7.80
C CYS A 20 -7.89 10.35 6.30
N TYR A 21 -8.87 9.98 5.48
CA TYR A 21 -8.77 10.07 4.02
C TYR A 21 -9.67 11.19 3.53
N GLU A 22 -9.23 11.88 2.49
CA GLU A 22 -10.09 12.81 1.77
C GLU A 22 -11.18 12.02 1.02
N TYR A 23 -12.34 12.64 0.82
CA TYR A 23 -13.42 12.07 0.04
C TYR A 23 -14.05 13.12 -0.87
N LYS A 24 -14.68 12.65 -1.93
CA LYS A 24 -15.51 13.47 -2.82
C LYS A 24 -16.81 12.75 -3.16
N CYS A 25 -17.86 13.54 -3.36
CA CYS A 25 -19.18 13.08 -3.75
C CYS A 25 -19.38 13.41 -5.23
N GLN A 26 -19.49 12.38 -6.08
CA GLN A 26 -19.57 12.59 -7.53
C GLN A 26 -20.38 11.47 -8.19
N SER A 27 -21.24 11.84 -9.16
CA SER A 27 -22.04 10.89 -9.95
C SER A 27 -22.94 9.99 -9.08
N GLY A 28 -23.51 10.57 -8.01
CA GLY A 28 -24.32 9.86 -7.03
C GLY A 28 -23.58 8.79 -6.20
N ARG A 29 -22.24 8.84 -6.12
CA ARG A 29 -21.42 7.90 -5.34
C ARG A 29 -20.38 8.61 -4.48
N LEU A 30 -19.98 7.95 -3.40
CA LEU A 30 -18.85 8.33 -2.56
C LEU A 30 -17.55 7.81 -3.17
N HIS A 31 -16.54 8.67 -3.25
CA HIS A 31 -15.20 8.33 -3.71
C HIS A 31 -14.20 8.71 -2.62
N ILE A 32 -13.40 7.74 -2.17
CA ILE A 32 -12.37 7.92 -1.14
C ILE A 32 -11.02 8.11 -1.84
N ILE A 33 -10.26 9.11 -1.41
CA ILE A 33 -8.97 9.46 -2.01
C ILE A 33 -7.87 9.09 -1.01
N VAL A 34 -7.01 8.16 -1.41
CA VAL A 34 -5.84 7.76 -0.62
C VAL A 34 -4.58 8.02 -1.44
N ALA A 35 -3.71 8.88 -0.90
CA ALA A 35 -2.58 9.45 -1.62
C ALA A 35 -3.05 10.14 -2.92
N ASN A 36 -2.87 9.53 -4.08
CA ASN A 36 -3.31 10.05 -5.39
C ASN A 36 -4.20 9.04 -6.15
N HIS A 37 -4.83 8.12 -5.42
CA HIS A 37 -5.70 7.10 -5.98
C HIS A 37 -7.13 7.28 -5.46
N THR A 38 -8.08 7.23 -6.39
CA THR A 38 -9.51 7.32 -6.08
C THR A 38 -10.09 5.92 -6.00
N TYR A 39 -10.82 5.66 -4.92
CA TYR A 39 -11.51 4.40 -4.64
C TYR A 39 -13.01 4.67 -4.55
N THR A 40 -13.76 4.21 -5.55
CA THR A 40 -15.23 4.37 -5.59
C THR A 40 -15.91 3.39 -4.65
N CYS A 41 -16.79 3.87 -3.78
CA CYS A 41 -17.68 3.03 -2.98
C CYS A 41 -18.98 2.76 -3.74
N TYR A 42 -19.29 1.48 -3.95
CA TYR A 42 -20.50 1.02 -4.62
C TYR A 42 -21.59 0.58 -3.66
N SER A 43 -21.20 0.09 -2.48
CA SER A 43 -22.13 -0.42 -1.47
C SER A 43 -21.61 -0.16 -0.05
N PRO A 44 -22.50 0.00 0.95
CA PRO A 44 -22.11 0.04 2.36
C PRO A 44 -21.37 -1.25 2.75
N LEU A 45 -20.39 -1.11 3.64
CA LEU A 45 -19.54 -2.21 4.13
C LEU A 45 -18.71 -2.92 3.04
N GLN A 46 -18.66 -2.38 1.84
CA GLN A 46 -17.75 -2.86 0.80
C GLN A 46 -16.30 -2.74 1.29
N GLU A 47 -15.58 -3.85 1.31
CA GLU A 47 -14.17 -3.87 1.65
C GLU A 47 -13.31 -3.69 0.38
N ILE A 48 -12.47 -2.66 0.36
CA ILE A 48 -11.56 -2.33 -0.73
C ILE A 48 -10.14 -2.54 -0.26
N SER A 49 -9.42 -3.48 -0.86
CA SER A 49 -8.01 -3.72 -0.56
C SER A 49 -7.12 -2.62 -1.13
N VAL A 50 -6.40 -1.92 -0.25
CA VAL A 50 -5.48 -0.83 -0.59
C VAL A 50 -4.04 -1.32 -0.53
N ARG A 51 -3.28 -1.03 -1.58
CA ARG A 51 -1.84 -1.30 -1.68
C ARG A 51 -1.16 -0.13 -2.36
N ILE A 52 -0.49 0.71 -1.59
CA ILE A 52 0.16 1.93 -2.12
C ILE A 52 1.61 1.96 -1.68
N LEU A 53 2.52 2.20 -2.61
CA LEU A 53 3.95 2.38 -2.34
C LEU A 53 4.25 3.88 -2.25
N SER A 54 4.61 4.35 -1.06
CA SER A 54 4.97 5.74 -0.82
C SER A 54 6.20 5.82 0.09
N ASN A 55 7.13 6.73 -0.22
CA ASN A 55 8.34 6.95 0.58
C ASN A 55 9.16 5.66 0.86
N GLY A 56 9.14 4.69 -0.08
CA GLY A 56 9.83 3.40 0.07
C GLY A 56 9.13 2.37 0.97
N TRP A 57 7.91 2.67 1.43
CA TRP A 57 7.07 1.78 2.22
C TRP A 57 5.81 1.41 1.46
N LEU A 58 5.50 0.11 1.42
CA LEU A 58 4.27 -0.42 0.89
C LEU A 58 3.23 -0.49 2.01
N HIS A 59 2.26 0.41 1.95
CA HIS A 59 1.11 0.46 2.84
C HIS A 59 0.06 -0.53 2.33
N LYS A 60 -0.29 -1.50 3.16
CA LYS A 60 -1.30 -2.53 2.89
C LYS A 60 -2.41 -2.41 3.92
N GLY A 61 -3.65 -2.42 3.43
CA GLY A 61 -4.80 -2.40 4.30
C GLY A 61 -6.09 -2.60 3.54
N ALA A 62 -7.18 -2.23 4.21
CA ALA A 62 -8.51 -2.24 3.64
C ALA A 62 -9.27 -0.99 4.07
N ILE A 63 -10.07 -0.47 3.14
CA ILE A 63 -11.08 0.55 3.40
C ILE A 63 -12.42 -0.17 3.49
N VAL A 64 -13.20 0.11 4.54
CA VAL A 64 -14.59 -0.33 4.64
C VAL A 64 -15.46 0.87 4.29
N CYS A 65 -16.19 0.79 3.18
CA CYS A 65 -17.00 1.89 2.69
C CYS A 65 -18.17 2.20 3.65
N PRO A 66 -18.34 3.45 4.09
CA PRO A 66 -19.53 3.85 4.83
C PRO A 66 -20.74 3.96 3.88
N PRO A 67 -21.96 4.06 4.43
CA PRO A 67 -23.14 4.44 3.64
C PRO A 67 -22.93 5.78 2.95
N CYS A 68 -23.36 5.90 1.68
CA CYS A 68 -23.22 7.12 0.90
C CYS A 68 -23.94 8.30 1.57
N GLU A 69 -25.09 8.00 2.17
CA GLU A 69 -25.98 8.95 2.82
C GLU A 69 -25.35 9.59 4.05
N HIS A 70 -24.35 8.96 4.67
CA HIS A 70 -23.68 9.51 5.86
C HIS A 70 -22.71 10.65 5.51
N LEU A 71 -22.17 10.68 4.29
CA LEU A 71 -21.15 11.65 3.90
C LEU A 71 -21.60 12.57 2.75
N CYS A 72 -22.41 12.05 1.82
CA CYS A 72 -22.73 12.74 0.57
C CYS A 72 -24.18 13.21 0.47
N GLN A 73 -25.04 12.91 1.44
CA GLN A 73 -26.47 13.23 1.35
C GLN A 73 -26.74 14.73 1.18
N ASP A 74 -26.11 15.57 2.00
CA ASP A 74 -26.33 17.01 1.96
C ASP A 74 -25.73 17.63 0.69
N TYR A 75 -24.55 17.16 0.28
CA TYR A 75 -23.92 17.56 -0.98
C TYR A 75 -24.81 17.25 -2.18
N PHE A 76 -25.31 16.02 -2.30
CA PHE A 76 -26.13 15.65 -3.43
C PHE A 76 -27.48 16.36 -3.42
N LYS A 77 -28.13 16.50 -2.27
CA LYS A 77 -29.37 17.29 -2.14
C LYS A 77 -29.19 18.73 -2.62
N ALA A 78 -28.09 19.38 -2.23
CA ALA A 78 -27.79 20.75 -2.65
C ALA A 78 -27.59 20.88 -4.17
N ASN A 79 -27.17 19.79 -4.83
CA ASN A 79 -26.94 19.74 -6.28
C ASN A 79 -28.09 19.08 -7.05
N GLY A 80 -29.23 18.77 -6.41
CA GLY A 80 -30.35 18.08 -7.06
C GLY A 80 -30.06 16.62 -7.46
N GLU A 81 -29.02 16.02 -6.88
CA GLU A 81 -28.63 14.62 -7.05
C GLU A 81 -29.04 13.78 -5.83
N TYR A 82 -28.84 12.46 -5.91
CA TYR A 82 -29.07 11.53 -4.81
C TYR A 82 -28.04 10.39 -4.81
N CYS A 83 -27.82 9.79 -3.64
CA CYS A 83 -27.01 8.59 -3.51
C CYS A 83 -27.63 7.44 -4.32
N LYS A 84 -26.83 6.85 -5.22
CA LYS A 84 -27.23 5.67 -6.00
C LYS A 84 -27.38 4.48 -5.06
N GLN A 85 -28.34 3.62 -5.39
CA GLN A 85 -28.58 2.39 -4.65
C GLN A 85 -27.32 1.50 -4.59
N PRO A 86 -27.12 0.76 -3.47
CA PRO A 86 -26.03 -0.20 -3.34
C PRO A 86 -26.06 -1.23 -4.47
N LEU A 87 -24.89 -1.53 -5.05
CA LEU A 87 -24.77 -2.61 -6.02
C LEU A 87 -24.62 -3.96 -5.32
N SER A 88 -25.32 -4.99 -5.81
CA SER A 88 -25.15 -6.36 -5.33
C SER A 88 -23.82 -6.98 -5.77
N LYS A 89 -23.24 -6.51 -6.87
CA LYS A 89 -21.92 -6.90 -7.38
C LYS A 89 -21.16 -5.68 -7.89
N ILE A 90 -19.88 -5.60 -7.55
CA ILE A 90 -18.98 -4.59 -8.11
C ILE A 90 -18.78 -4.87 -9.61
N PRO A 91 -18.82 -3.86 -10.48
CA PRO A 91 -18.56 -4.04 -11.90
C PRO A 91 -17.21 -4.73 -12.15
N SER A 92 -17.17 -5.69 -13.09
CA SER A 92 -15.92 -6.40 -13.44
C SER A 92 -14.87 -5.50 -14.11
N SER A 93 -15.30 -4.37 -14.67
CA SER A 93 -14.42 -3.32 -15.20
C SER A 93 -13.70 -2.54 -14.10
N GLU A 94 -14.18 -2.62 -12.86
CA GLU A 94 -13.58 -1.89 -11.75
C GLU A 94 -12.33 -2.61 -11.25
N SER A 95 -11.18 -1.95 -11.36
CA SER A 95 -9.91 -2.44 -10.83
C SER A 95 -9.25 -1.33 -10.00
N TYR A 96 -9.16 -1.55 -8.69
CA TYR A 96 -8.48 -0.63 -7.80
C TYR A 96 -6.96 -0.73 -7.93
N HIS A 97 -6.29 0.42 -7.82
CA HIS A 97 -4.84 0.51 -7.88
C HIS A 97 -4.15 -0.36 -6.82
N ARG A 98 -3.10 -1.08 -7.21
CA ARG A 98 -2.31 -1.93 -6.32
C ARG A 98 -0.83 -1.94 -6.66
N ASP A 99 -0.04 -1.36 -5.76
CA ASP A 99 1.42 -1.40 -5.86
C ASP A 99 2.04 -2.70 -5.37
N THR A 100 3.25 -2.94 -5.84
CA THR A 100 4.09 -4.07 -5.45
C THR A 100 5.46 -3.57 -5.02
N LEU A 101 5.86 -3.94 -3.81
CA LEU A 101 7.22 -3.72 -3.32
C LEU A 101 8.16 -4.72 -3.98
N LYS A 102 9.12 -4.22 -4.76
CA LYS A 102 10.19 -5.04 -5.34
C LYS A 102 11.43 -4.91 -4.47
N CYS A 103 11.96 -6.03 -4.01
CA CYS A 103 13.20 -6.09 -3.22
C CYS A 103 14.25 -6.86 -4.00
N GLY A 104 15.46 -6.32 -4.07
CA GLY A 104 16.62 -6.98 -4.65
C GLY A 104 17.67 -7.25 -3.58
N ALA A 105 18.41 -8.34 -3.72
CA ALA A 105 19.69 -8.49 -3.05
C ALA A 105 20.74 -7.79 -3.91
N VAL A 106 21.61 -6.97 -3.31
CA VAL A 106 22.86 -6.60 -3.96
C VAL A 106 23.69 -7.87 -3.96
N GLY A 107 23.69 -8.60 -5.08
CA GLY A 107 24.59 -9.74 -5.23
C GLY A 107 26.02 -9.23 -5.14
N LEU A 108 26.82 -9.80 -4.22
CA LEU A 108 28.27 -9.64 -4.23
C LEU A 108 28.89 -10.41 -5.40
N SER A 109 28.36 -10.24 -6.60
CA SER A 109 28.82 -10.89 -7.84
C SER A 109 30.05 -10.18 -8.42
N GLY A 110 31.00 -9.82 -7.56
CA GLY A 110 32.18 -9.06 -7.96
C GLY A 110 33.20 -8.78 -6.84
N LEU A 111 33.13 -9.41 -5.67
CA LEU A 111 34.33 -9.51 -4.84
C LEU A 111 35.22 -10.56 -5.48
N ASN A 112 36.21 -10.09 -6.25
CA ASN A 112 37.30 -10.90 -6.78
C ASN A 112 37.81 -11.86 -5.69
N SER A 113 37.61 -13.17 -5.87
CA SER A 113 38.08 -14.22 -4.96
C SER A 113 39.58 -14.13 -4.65
N LEU A 114 40.33 -13.41 -5.49
CA LEU A 114 41.75 -13.08 -5.29
C LEU A 114 42.01 -12.26 -4.01
N MET A 115 41.14 -11.32 -3.63
CA MET A 115 41.39 -10.44 -2.47
C MET A 115 41.23 -11.16 -1.12
N LEU A 116 40.31 -12.13 -1.02
CA LEU A 116 40.21 -12.99 0.16
C LEU A 116 41.36 -13.98 0.25
N ALA A 117 41.80 -14.55 -0.89
CA ALA A 117 42.92 -15.50 -0.92
C ALA A 117 44.24 -14.84 -0.48
N THR A 118 44.51 -13.60 -0.90
CA THR A 118 45.73 -12.87 -0.50
C THR A 118 45.76 -12.55 1.00
N LEU A 119 44.62 -12.22 1.60
CA LEU A 119 44.54 -11.95 3.04
C LEU A 119 44.77 -13.23 3.87
N ILE A 120 44.26 -14.37 3.41
CA ILE A 120 44.46 -15.65 4.09
C ILE A 120 45.94 -16.10 3.98
N SER A 121 46.58 -15.96 2.82
CA SER A 121 48.00 -16.33 2.67
C SER A 121 48.95 -15.47 3.52
N MET A 122 48.67 -14.17 3.69
CA MET A 122 49.48 -13.29 4.54
C MET A 122 49.38 -13.67 6.02
N VAL A 123 48.20 -14.09 6.49
CA VAL A 123 48.00 -14.55 7.88
C VAL A 123 48.72 -15.87 8.13
N VAL A 124 48.69 -16.81 7.17
CA VAL A 124 49.40 -18.09 7.29
C VAL A 124 50.92 -17.88 7.34
N LEU A 125 51.47 -17.03 6.47
CA LEU A 125 52.90 -16.68 6.49
C LEU A 125 53.34 -15.99 7.78
N TYR A 126 52.45 -15.24 8.44
CA TYR A 126 52.74 -14.60 9.72
C TYR A 126 52.72 -15.58 10.91
N CYS A 127 52.00 -16.70 10.79
CA CYS A 127 51.92 -17.72 11.84
C CYS A 127 53.03 -18.79 11.75
N ASP A 128 53.64 -19.01 10.58
CA ASP A 128 54.79 -19.91 10.42
C ASP A 128 56.15 -19.26 10.80
N GLY A 129 56.14 -17.99 11.18
CA GLY A 129 57.34 -17.20 11.51
C GLY A 129 57.48 -16.76 12.97
N ALA A 130 56.71 -17.33 13.91
CA ALA A 130 56.77 -17.04 15.34
C ALA A 130 57.21 -18.27 16.16
#